data_AF-A0A822DF36-F1
#
_entry.id   AF-A0A822DF36-F1
#
_cell.length_a   1.000
_cell.length_b   1.000
_cell.length_c   1.000
_cell.angle_alpha   90.00
_cell.angle_beta   90.00
_cell.angle_gamma   90.00
#
_symmetry.space_group_name_H-M   'P 1'
#
loop_
_entity.id
_entity.type
_entity.pdbx_description
1 polymer ?
#
loop_
_entity_poly.entity_id
_entity_poly.type
_entity_poly.pdbx_seq_one_letter_code
_entity_poly.pdbx_strand_id
1 'polypeptide(L)'
;MSAALIAAGMTQHLSLSASTLDVRHIYIEQAKKYEVYATDCINACYAHNERLACQLLLRENPLFGNVTSIASRITKFVNTDCFNQVLNRQWFGQLPGNATESSIAKLREYHAEDVIDQTSQETVSL
;
A
#
# COMPACT_ATOMS: atom_id res chain seq x y z
N MET A 1 2.56 5.03 -3.43
CA MET A 1 1.48 4.09 -3.79
C MET A 1 0.10 4.73 -3.78
N SER A 2 -0.47 5.11 -2.62
CA SER A 2 -1.88 5.55 -2.53
C SER A 2 -2.22 6.75 -3.43
N ALA A 3 -1.32 7.73 -3.53
CA ALA A 3 -1.50 8.87 -4.45
C ALA A 3 -1.55 8.44 -5.93
N ALA A 4 -0.80 7.41 -6.32
CA ALA A 4 -0.83 6.89 -7.69
C ALA A 4 -2.15 6.16 -7.99
N LEU A 5 -2.70 5.41 -7.03
CA LEU A 5 -4.03 4.78 -7.18
C LEU A 5 -5.14 5.82 -7.30
N ILE A 6 -5.04 6.91 -6.55
CA ILE A 6 -6.00 8.01 -6.62
C ILE A 6 -5.86 8.74 -7.97
N ALA A 7 -4.64 9.01 -8.41
CA ALA A 7 -4.38 9.61 -9.73
C ALA A 7 -4.93 8.73 -10.87
N ALA A 8 -4.75 7.41 -10.79
CA ALA A 8 -5.31 6.46 -11.74
C ALA A 8 -6.86 6.47 -11.72
N GLY A 9 -7.50 6.52 -10.55
CA GLY A 9 -8.95 6.65 -10.44
C GLY A 9 -9.48 7.98 -11.01
N MET A 10 -8.80 9.09 -10.71
CA MET A 10 -9.15 10.41 -11.23
C MET A 10 -8.99 10.48 -12.76
N THR A 11 -7.89 9.96 -13.30
CA THR A 11 -7.66 9.94 -14.76
C THR A 11 -8.65 9.05 -15.50
N GLN A 12 -9.04 7.91 -14.92
CA GLN A 12 -10.16 7.11 -15.47
C GLN A 12 -11.46 7.90 -15.48
N HIS A 13 -11.78 8.61 -14.40
CA HIS A 13 -12.99 9.45 -14.37
C HIS A 13 -12.93 10.58 -15.41
N LEU A 14 -11.78 11.25 -15.55
CA LEU A 14 -11.58 12.28 -16.58
C LEU A 14 -11.71 11.73 -18.01
N SER A 15 -11.30 10.48 -18.23
CA SER A 15 -11.48 9.81 -19.53
C SER A 15 -12.95 9.63 -19.92
N LEU A 16 -13.86 9.50 -18.94
CA LEU A 16 -15.29 9.39 -19.17
C LEU A 16 -15.92 10.75 -19.52
N SER A 17 -15.36 11.83 -19.01
CA SER A 17 -15.82 13.21 -19.27
C SER A 17 -15.15 13.87 -20.48
N ALA A 18 -14.15 13.22 -21.10
CA ALA A 18 -13.43 13.78 -22.23
C ALA A 18 -14.31 13.83 -23.48
N SER A 19 -14.35 14.99 -24.14
CA SER A 19 -15.14 15.23 -25.36
C SER A 19 -14.51 14.65 -26.62
N THR A 20 -13.19 14.43 -26.62
CA THR A 20 -12.40 13.97 -27.77
C THR A 20 -11.82 12.58 -27.51
N LEU A 21 -11.87 11.72 -28.53
CA LEU A 21 -11.36 10.34 -28.44
C LEU A 21 -9.86 10.28 -28.17
N ASP A 22 -9.07 11.18 -28.76
CA ASP A 22 -7.62 11.22 -28.55
C ASP A 22 -7.27 11.54 -27.09
N VAL A 23 -7.94 12.55 -26.51
CA VAL A 23 -7.76 12.94 -25.11
C VAL A 23 -8.21 11.81 -24.17
N ARG A 24 -9.30 11.11 -24.51
CA ARG A 24 -9.75 9.93 -23.77
C ARG A 24 -8.70 8.82 -23.78
N HIS A 25 -8.08 8.54 -24.94
CA HIS A 25 -7.00 7.56 -25.06
C HIS A 25 -5.79 7.94 -24.20
N ILE A 26 -5.39 9.22 -24.19
CA ILE A 26 -4.28 9.71 -23.36
C ILE A 26 -4.58 9.48 -21.88
N TYR A 27 -5.79 9.81 -21.40
CA TYR A 27 -6.16 9.58 -20.00
C TYR A 27 -6.20 8.10 -19.62
N ILE A 28 -6.67 7.23 -20.50
CA ILE A 28 -6.68 5.78 -20.26
C ILE A 28 -5.24 5.25 -20.16
N GLU A 29 -4.35 5.66 -21.06
CA GLU A 29 -2.94 5.26 -21.01
C GLU A 29 -2.25 5.79 -19.75
N GLN A 30 -2.54 7.02 -19.35
CA GLN A 30 -1.98 7.60 -18.13
C GLN A 30 -2.47 6.88 -16.88
N ALA A 31 -3.76 6.51 -16.83
CA ALA A 31 -4.32 5.72 -15.74
C ALA A 31 -3.62 4.36 -15.59
N LYS A 32 -3.37 3.67 -16.71
CA LYS A 32 -2.64 2.39 -16.72
C LYS A 32 -1.22 2.54 -16.18
N LYS A 33 -0.51 3.62 -16.54
CA LYS A 33 0.86 3.88 -16.03
C LYS A 33 0.87 4.06 -14.52
N TYR A 34 -0.08 4.82 -13.99
CA TYR A 34 -0.20 5.01 -12.54
C TYR A 34 -0.56 3.72 -11.80
N GLU A 35 -1.43 2.89 -12.39
CA GLU A 35 -1.77 1.57 -11.87
C GLU A 35 -0.54 0.65 -11.83
N VAL A 36 0.20 0.53 -12.93
CA VAL A 36 1.45 -0.27 -12.98
C VAL A 36 2.44 0.20 -11.92
N TYR A 37 2.67 1.51 -11.83
CA TYR A 37 3.56 2.07 -10.82
C TYR A 37 3.12 1.74 -9.38
N ALA A 38 1.81 1.83 -9.09
CA ALA A 38 1.29 1.50 -7.77
C ALA A 38 1.45 0.00 -7.45
N THR A 39 1.21 -0.87 -8.43
CA THR A 39 1.41 -2.33 -8.32
C THR A 39 2.88 -2.68 -8.08
N ASP A 40 3.79 -2.09 -8.84
CA ASP A 40 5.23 -2.35 -8.67
C ASP A 40 5.72 -1.86 -7.30
N CYS A 41 5.23 -0.71 -6.84
CA CYS A 41 5.53 -0.20 -5.50
C CYS A 41 5.09 -1.18 -4.40
N ILE A 42 3.85 -1.67 -4.44
CA ILE A 42 3.36 -2.55 -3.37
C ILE A 42 4.07 -3.91 -3.42
N ASN A 43 4.35 -4.43 -4.62
CA ASN A 43 5.07 -5.69 -4.77
C ASN A 43 6.49 -5.60 -4.22
N ALA A 44 7.20 -4.48 -4.49
CA ALA A 44 8.50 -4.23 -3.92
C ALA A 44 8.45 -4.11 -2.39
N CYS A 45 7.46 -3.40 -1.85
CA CYS A 45 7.25 -3.31 -0.39
C CYS A 45 6.92 -4.68 0.23
N TYR A 46 6.09 -5.47 -0.43
CA TYR A 46 5.66 -6.79 0.03
C TYR A 46 6.80 -7.79 0.04
N ALA A 47 7.64 -7.79 -1.00
CA ALA A 47 8.84 -8.62 -1.07
C ALA A 47 9.86 -8.29 0.04
N HIS A 48 9.90 -7.04 0.50
CA HIS A 48 10.78 -6.64 1.61
C HIS A 48 10.18 -6.96 2.98
N ASN A 49 8.90 -6.63 3.20
CA ASN A 49 8.20 -6.90 4.45
C ASN A 49 6.68 -7.03 4.22
N GLU A 50 6.20 -8.27 4.17
CA GLU A 50 4.79 -8.58 3.91
C GLU A 50 3.84 -7.89 4.89
N ARG A 51 4.18 -7.91 6.19
CA ARG A 51 3.31 -7.39 7.25
C ARG A 51 3.13 -5.87 7.13
N LEU A 52 4.24 -5.14 6.92
CA LEU A 52 4.21 -3.69 6.79
C LEU A 52 3.53 -3.27 5.48
N ALA A 53 3.76 -4.00 4.39
CA ALA A 53 3.10 -3.76 3.11
C ALA A 53 1.57 -3.91 3.21
N CYS A 54 1.10 -4.96 3.87
CA CYS A 54 -0.33 -5.16 4.16
C CYS A 54 -0.91 -4.03 5.03
N GLN A 55 -0.16 -3.50 5.99
CA GLN A 55 -0.58 -2.33 6.78
C GLN A 55 -0.63 -1.04 5.93
N LEU A 56 0.27 -0.87 4.97
CA LEU A 56 0.26 0.27 4.05
C LEU A 56 -1.01 0.32 3.18
N LEU A 57 -1.60 -0.85 2.86
CA LEU A 57 -2.87 -0.92 2.13
C LEU A 57 -4.06 -0.40 2.96
N LEU A 58 -4.04 -0.71 4.26
CA LEU A 58 -5.09 -0.35 5.22
C LEU A 58 -4.93 1.05 5.79
N ARG A 59 -3.75 1.66 5.62
CA ARG A 59 -3.47 3.01 6.10
C ARG A 59 -4.37 4.02 5.37
N GLU A 60 -4.99 4.87 6.17
CA GLU A 60 -5.74 6.03 5.69
C GLU A 60 -4.79 7.13 5.20
N ASN A 61 -5.12 7.73 4.06
CA ASN A 61 -4.36 8.83 3.52
C ASN A 61 -5.04 10.18 3.84
N PRO A 62 -4.45 11.02 4.72
CA PRO A 62 -5.09 12.27 5.13
C PRO A 62 -5.19 13.31 4.01
N LEU A 63 -4.32 13.22 2.99
CA LEU A 63 -4.31 14.17 1.87
C LEU A 63 -5.53 14.03 0.95
N PHE A 64 -6.26 12.91 1.04
CA PHE A 64 -7.38 12.60 0.17
C PHE A 64 -8.65 12.22 0.95
N GLY A 65 -8.83 12.81 2.14
CA GLY A 65 -10.03 12.60 2.95
C GLY A 65 -10.04 11.30 3.75
N ASN A 66 -8.87 10.87 4.25
CA ASN A 66 -8.69 9.66 5.06
C ASN A 66 -9.13 8.36 4.33
N VAL A 67 -9.05 8.34 3.01
CA VAL A 67 -9.37 7.14 2.22
C VAL A 67 -8.24 6.12 2.29
N THR A 68 -8.59 4.84 2.33
CA THR A 68 -7.64 3.73 2.27
C THR A 68 -7.32 3.37 0.83
N SER A 69 -6.13 2.81 0.62
CA SER A 69 -5.66 2.42 -0.72
C SER A 69 -6.52 1.30 -1.34
N ILE A 70 -7.17 0.50 -0.50
CA ILE A 70 -8.04 -0.61 -0.87
C ILE A 70 -9.33 -0.17 -1.58
N ALA A 71 -9.77 1.08 -1.37
CA ALA A 71 -11.00 1.62 -1.96
C ALA A 71 -10.86 1.96 -3.46
N SER A 72 -9.67 1.77 -4.03
CA SER A 72 -9.39 2.01 -5.43
C SER A 72 -10.02 0.92 -6.32
N ARG A 73 -10.86 1.31 -7.30
CA ARG A 73 -11.52 0.39 -8.26
C ARG A 73 -10.59 -0.10 -9.38
N ILE A 74 -9.32 -0.32 -9.07
CA ILE A 74 -8.27 -0.56 -10.05
C ILE A 74 -7.97 -2.07 -10.12
N THR A 75 -8.30 -2.68 -11.25
CA THR A 75 -8.44 -4.13 -11.41
C THR A 75 -7.13 -4.92 -11.36
N LYS A 76 -5.98 -4.36 -11.76
CA LYS A 76 -4.69 -5.07 -11.61
C LYS A 76 -4.16 -4.99 -10.19
N PHE A 77 -4.45 -3.90 -9.48
CA PHE A 77 -3.99 -3.70 -8.12
C PHE A 77 -4.65 -4.70 -7.15
N VAL A 78 -5.94 -4.98 -7.34
CA VAL A 78 -6.67 -5.97 -6.52
C VAL A 78 -6.19 -7.41 -6.71
N ASN A 79 -5.49 -7.71 -7.81
CA ASN A 79 -4.96 -9.04 -8.11
C ASN A 79 -3.56 -9.28 -7.52
N THR A 80 -3.05 -8.40 -6.67
CA THR A 80 -1.75 -8.59 -6.01
C THR A 80 -1.85 -9.53 -4.82
N ASP A 81 -0.80 -10.30 -4.55
CA ASP A 81 -0.75 -11.24 -3.41
C ASP A 81 -0.93 -10.52 -2.08
N CYS A 82 -0.36 -9.31 -1.96
CA CYS A 82 -0.53 -8.45 -0.79
C CYS A 82 -2.01 -8.09 -0.56
N PHE A 83 -2.75 -7.75 -1.62
CA PHE A 83 -4.17 -7.45 -1.54
C PHE A 83 -5.00 -8.67 -1.11
N ASN A 84 -4.72 -9.84 -1.71
CA ASN A 84 -5.36 -11.11 -1.32
C ASN A 84 -5.05 -11.49 0.13
N GLN A 85 -3.82 -11.26 0.59
CA GLN A 85 -3.43 -11.54 1.97
C GLN A 85 -4.18 -10.62 2.95
N VAL A 86 -4.35 -9.33 2.63
CA VAL A 86 -5.17 -8.41 3.43
C VAL A 86 -6.63 -8.86 3.48
N LEU A 87 -7.23 -9.22 2.33
CA LEU A 87 -8.61 -9.71 2.29
C LEU A 87 -8.80 -10.98 3.11
N ASN A 88 -7.89 -11.95 2.97
CA ASN A 88 -7.94 -13.19 3.75
C ASN A 88 -7.84 -12.91 5.25
N ARG A 89 -6.91 -12.05 5.68
CA ARG A 89 -6.78 -11.70 7.10
C ARG A 89 -7.99 -10.92 7.63
N GLN A 90 -8.61 -10.08 6.81
CA GLN A 90 -9.86 -9.41 7.17
C GLN A 90 -11.00 -10.42 7.31
N TRP A 91 -11.12 -11.37 6.38
CA TRP A 91 -12.16 -12.38 6.35
C TRP A 91 -12.10 -13.33 7.56
N PHE A 92 -10.89 -13.74 7.96
CA PHE A 92 -10.67 -14.60 9.13
C PHE A 92 -10.54 -13.83 10.46
N GLY A 93 -10.74 -12.51 10.46
CA GLY A 93 -10.67 -11.69 11.69
C GLY A 93 -9.28 -11.58 12.31
N GLN A 94 -8.22 -11.78 11.53
CA GLN A 94 -6.82 -11.80 11.97
C GLN A 94 -6.12 -10.44 11.84
N LEU A 95 -6.81 -9.41 11.33
CA LEU A 95 -6.30 -8.06 11.33
C LEU A 95 -6.56 -7.41 12.70
N PRO A 96 -5.52 -6.91 13.40
CA PRO A 96 -5.74 -6.09 14.58
C PRO A 96 -6.55 -4.87 14.14
N GLY A 97 -7.74 -4.71 14.73
CA GLY A 97 -8.58 -3.55 14.54
C GLY A 97 -7.76 -2.30 14.78
N ASN A 98 -7.65 -1.49 13.74
CA ASN A 98 -7.09 -0.15 13.77
C ASN A 98 -5.56 -0.15 13.98
N ALA A 99 -4.83 0.01 12.88
CA ALA A 99 -3.49 0.57 12.93
C ALA A 99 -3.55 2.06 13.30
N THR A 100 -4.14 2.40 14.45
CA THR A 100 -3.92 3.68 15.12
C THR A 100 -2.49 3.72 15.66
N GLU A 101 -1.96 4.92 15.89
CA GLU A 101 -0.58 5.20 16.32
C GLU A 101 -0.04 4.27 17.44
N SER A 102 -0.91 3.70 18.27
CA SER A 102 -0.57 2.69 19.28
C SER A 102 0.09 1.42 18.70
N SER A 103 -0.33 0.97 17.51
CA SER A 103 0.24 -0.20 16.85
C SER A 103 1.61 0.09 16.22
N ILE A 104 1.86 1.34 15.83
CA ILE A 104 3.16 1.81 15.30
C ILE A 104 4.14 2.06 16.45
N ALA A 105 3.67 2.55 17.60
CA ALA A 105 4.48 2.74 18.80
C ALA A 105 5.03 1.40 19.34
N LYS A 106 4.18 0.36 19.41
CA LYS A 106 4.63 -0.99 19.80
C LYS A 106 5.66 -1.59 18.85
N LEU A 107 5.61 -1.24 17.56
CA LEU A 107 6.62 -1.67 16.58
C LEU A 107 7.96 -0.94 16.72
N ARG A 108 7.96 0.29 17.27
CA ARG A 108 9.21 1.02 17.58
C ARG A 108 9.92 0.45 18.81
N GLU A 109 9.16 -0.04 19.79
CA GLU A 109 9.74 -0.73 20.96
C GLU A 109 10.38 -2.07 20.56
N TYR A 110 9.71 -2.88 19.73
CA TYR A 110 10.28 -4.14 19.23
C TYR A 110 11.58 -3.94 18.41
N HIS A 111 11.66 -2.88 17.59
CA HIS A 111 12.88 -2.58 16.84
C HIS A 111 14.02 -2.04 17.72
N ALA A 112 13.75 -1.48 18.90
CA ALA A 112 14.80 -1.06 19.83
C ALA A 112 15.40 -2.27 20.58
N GLU A 113 14.62 -3.31 20.83
CA GLU A 113 15.08 -4.53 21.49
C GLU A 113 15.95 -5.40 20.56
N ASP A 114 15.60 -5.52 19.27
CA ASP A 114 16.41 -6.28 18.29
C ASP A 114 17.78 -5.65 17.99
N VAL A 115 17.94 -4.33 18.16
CA VAL A 115 19.24 -3.65 17.96
C VAL A 115 20.19 -3.86 19.15
N ILE A 116 19.66 -4.07 20.35
CA ILE A 116 20.47 -4.31 21.57
C ILE A 116 21.01 -5.75 21.59
N ASP A 117 20.25 -6.71 21.05
CA ASP A 117 20.66 -8.12 21.04
C ASP A 117 21.76 -8.40 20.00
N GLN A 118 21.75 -7.68 18.87
CA GLN A 118 22.80 -7.80 17.83
C GLN A 118 24.13 -7.14 18.24
N THR A 119 24.12 -6.08 19.04
CA THR A 119 25.36 -5.44 19.52
C THR A 119 26.04 -6.21 20.66
N SER A 120 25.32 -7.12 21.32
CA SER A 120 25.86 -7.95 22.41
C SER A 120 26.58 -9.21 21.90
N GLN A 121 26.32 -9.66 20.66
CA GLN A 121 27.00 -10.82 20.08
C GLN A 121 28.31 -10.50 19.34
N GLU A 122 28.53 -9.26 18.90
CA GLU A 122 29.78 -8.89 18.19
C GLU A 122 30.95 -8.51 19.11
N THR A 123 30.76 -8.40 20.42
CA THR A 123 31.81 -7.96 21.37
C THR A 123 32.56 -9.06 22.12
N VAL A 124 32.28 -10.36 21.86
CA VAL A 124 32.96 -11.49 22.54
C VAL A 124 33.88 -12.30 21.59
N SER A 125 34.12 -11.83 20.37
CA SER A 125 35.01 -12.52 19.40
C SER A 125 36.15 -11.63 18.93
N LEU A 126 37.02 -11.18 19.84
CA LEU A 126 38.37 -10.66 19.54
C LEU A 126 39.31 -10.91 20.72
#